data_AF-A0A2V7WS16-F1
#
_entry.id   AF-A0A2V7WS16-F1
#
_cell.length_a   1.000
_cell.length_b   1.000
_cell.length_c   1.000
_cell.angle_alpha   90.00
_cell.angle_beta   90.00
_cell.angle_gamma   90.00
#
_symmetry.space_group_name_H-M   'P 1'
#
loop_
_entity.id
_entity.type
_entity.pdbx_description
1 polymer ?
#
loop_
_entity_poly.entity_id
_entity_poly.type
_entity_poly.pdbx_seq_one_letter_code
_entity_poly.pdbx_strand_id
1 'polypeptide(L)'
;MLSHPDSRAAGDEGYVLLPSGEQSGTPPESKVGRLATAYTYFPDKGLNRFPDTPIREVSFVYSADYPVRGPKKLFSGGAGLVSTAMDYARFCQMMLDEGKVGNTRLLSRKSVELMTHDQLGKVGPDQAFGLGFGIDGIKTPLSELSTPGAYSWGGFFYTAFSIDPKEQMIVVFMAQLHPTGDLTLDRQVHELAYQAIND
;
A
#
# COMPACT_ATOMS: atom_id res chain seq x y z
N MET A 1 6.12 19.68 -38.79
CA MET A 1 5.14 20.17 -37.81
C MET A 1 4.41 18.95 -37.29
N LEU A 2 4.96 18.34 -36.24
CA LEU A 2 4.51 17.05 -35.69
C LEU A 2 3.46 17.33 -34.61
N SER A 3 2.26 16.77 -34.76
CA SER A 3 1.32 16.60 -33.66
C SER A 3 1.03 15.11 -33.54
N HIS A 4 1.64 14.48 -32.54
CA HIS A 4 1.20 13.19 -32.00
C HIS A 4 0.18 13.43 -30.87
N PRO A 5 -0.74 12.48 -30.66
CA PRO A 5 -1.84 12.56 -29.69
C PRO A 5 -1.45 11.99 -28.32
N ASP A 6 -2.02 12.51 -27.23
CA ASP A 6 -2.21 11.82 -25.92
C ASP A 6 -2.98 12.78 -24.99
N SER A 7 -3.86 12.40 -24.07
CA SER A 7 -4.08 11.13 -23.38
C SER A 7 -5.53 11.10 -22.86
N ARG A 8 -6.27 10.02 -23.11
CA ARG A 8 -7.54 9.70 -22.44
C ARG A 8 -7.48 8.24 -22.02
N ALA A 9 -7.05 8.00 -20.78
CA ALA A 9 -7.25 6.75 -20.06
C ALA A 9 -6.98 6.98 -18.56
N ALA A 10 -7.86 7.72 -17.90
CA ALA A 10 -8.00 7.64 -16.45
C ALA A 10 -9.24 6.77 -16.19
N GLY A 11 -9.00 5.47 -15.97
CA GLY A 11 -10.06 4.49 -15.70
C GLY A 11 -10.79 4.75 -14.37
N ASP A 12 -12.00 4.21 -14.30
CA ASP A 12 -12.96 4.27 -13.19
C ASP A 12 -12.52 3.48 -11.93
N GLU A 13 -11.35 3.79 -11.36
CA GLU A 13 -10.89 3.13 -10.12
C GLU A 13 -11.21 3.97 -8.87
N GLY A 14 -11.75 3.34 -7.84
CA GLY A 14 -12.06 3.97 -6.56
C GLY A 14 -10.81 4.38 -5.77
N TYR A 15 -10.95 5.37 -4.89
CA TYR A 15 -9.90 5.78 -3.98
C TYR A 15 -9.92 4.95 -2.69
N VAL A 16 -8.73 4.55 -2.23
CA VAL A 16 -8.41 3.61 -1.15
C VAL A 16 -7.43 4.27 -0.18
N LEU A 17 -7.53 3.93 1.10
CA LEU A 17 -6.76 4.54 2.19
C LEU A 17 -5.37 3.88 2.29
N LEU A 18 -4.30 4.68 2.29
CA LEU A 18 -2.92 4.21 2.17
C LEU A 18 -1.95 4.84 3.19
N PRO A 19 -0.85 4.15 3.53
CA PRO A 19 0.31 4.74 4.20
C PRO A 19 1.37 5.23 3.20
N SER A 20 1.80 6.49 3.40
CA SER A 20 2.97 7.21 2.82
C SER A 20 3.03 7.56 1.31
N GLY A 21 3.62 8.74 1.02
CA GLY A 21 3.81 9.33 -0.32
C GLY A 21 3.11 10.69 -0.53
N GLU A 22 3.88 11.73 -0.83
CA GLU A 22 3.52 13.16 -0.81
C GLU A 22 2.44 13.60 -1.84
N GLN A 23 1.13 13.46 -1.54
CA GLN A 23 0.02 14.29 -2.04
C GLN A 23 -1.15 14.28 -1.03
N SER A 24 -1.88 15.39 -0.88
CA SER A 24 -2.82 15.67 0.22
C SER A 24 -3.78 14.52 0.58
N GLY A 25 -3.85 14.16 1.87
CA GLY A 25 -4.77 13.15 2.44
C GLY A 25 -6.28 13.44 2.32
N THR A 26 -6.67 14.45 1.54
CA THR A 26 -8.05 14.76 1.18
C THR A 26 -8.18 14.73 -0.35
N PRO A 27 -9.11 13.94 -0.92
CA PRO A 27 -9.39 14.01 -2.35
C PRO A 27 -10.01 15.37 -2.72
N PRO A 28 -9.85 15.83 -3.98
CA PRO A 28 -10.62 16.94 -4.52
C PRO A 28 -12.13 16.71 -4.33
N GLU A 29 -12.90 17.78 -4.12
CA GLU A 29 -14.34 17.69 -3.85
C GLU A 29 -15.09 16.90 -4.94
N SER A 30 -14.74 17.11 -6.21
CA SER A 30 -15.28 16.38 -7.35
C SER A 30 -14.99 14.87 -7.35
N LYS A 31 -14.04 14.41 -6.53
CA LYS A 31 -13.62 13.01 -6.42
C LYS A 31 -14.07 12.34 -5.12
N VAL A 32 -14.73 13.06 -4.21
CA VAL A 32 -15.23 12.48 -2.95
C VAL A 32 -16.17 11.30 -3.21
N GLY A 33 -17.02 11.39 -4.25
CA GLY A 33 -17.92 10.30 -4.65
C GLY A 33 -17.22 9.03 -5.14
N ARG A 34 -15.90 9.05 -5.34
CA ARG A 34 -15.09 7.87 -5.73
C ARG A 34 -14.45 7.15 -4.55
N LEU A 35 -14.63 7.64 -3.31
CA LEU A 35 -14.10 6.97 -2.13
C LEU A 35 -14.80 5.62 -1.94
N ALA A 36 -14.00 4.56 -1.83
CA ALA A 36 -14.53 3.26 -1.47
C ALA A 36 -15.12 3.31 -0.05
N THR A 37 -16.30 2.71 0.14
CA THR A 37 -16.89 2.58 1.46
C THR A 37 -16.08 1.58 2.28
N ALA A 38 -15.74 1.94 3.52
CA ALA A 38 -15.13 1.03 4.46
C ALA A 38 -16.15 0.09 5.10
N TYR A 39 -15.72 -1.12 5.41
CA TYR A 39 -16.49 -2.16 6.06
C TYR A 39 -15.76 -2.73 7.27
N THR A 40 -16.49 -3.46 8.10
CA THR A 40 -16.00 -4.37 9.13
C THR A 40 -16.39 -5.79 8.71
N TYR A 41 -15.58 -6.80 9.05
CA TYR A 41 -15.97 -8.20 8.92
C TYR A 41 -15.74 -8.94 10.23
N PHE A 42 -16.74 -9.70 10.65
CA PHE A 42 -16.64 -10.64 11.77
C PHE A 42 -17.20 -11.99 11.32
N PRO A 43 -16.56 -13.13 11.66
CA PRO A 43 -17.03 -14.45 11.19
C PRO A 43 -18.49 -14.76 11.53
N ASP A 44 -18.98 -14.28 12.68
CA ASP A 44 -20.35 -14.47 13.16
C ASP A 44 -21.35 -13.44 12.62
N LYS A 45 -20.88 -12.28 12.12
CA LYS A 45 -21.75 -11.16 11.68
C LYS A 45 -21.64 -10.83 10.21
N GLY A 46 -20.70 -11.44 9.49
CA GLY A 46 -20.41 -11.13 8.10
C GLY A 46 -19.92 -9.71 7.88
N LEU A 47 -20.07 -9.23 6.64
CA LEU A 47 -19.66 -7.90 6.21
C LEU A 47 -20.68 -6.84 6.67
N ASN A 48 -20.21 -5.83 7.39
CA ASN A 48 -21.03 -4.73 7.88
C ASN A 48 -20.40 -3.39 7.51
N ARG A 49 -21.21 -2.37 7.22
CA ARG A 49 -20.68 -1.03 6.91
C ARG A 49 -19.88 -0.51 8.11
N PHE A 50 -18.71 0.08 7.86
CA PHE A 50 -17.89 0.66 8.91
C PHE A 50 -18.63 1.86 9.55
N PRO A 51 -18.55 2.08 10.88
CA PRO A 51 -19.28 3.16 11.54
C PRO A 51 -18.96 4.56 10.99
N ASP A 52 -19.98 5.39 10.81
CA ASP A 52 -19.85 6.79 10.38
C ASP A 52 -19.37 7.73 11.52
N THR A 53 -19.09 7.17 12.70
CA THR A 53 -18.58 7.89 13.87
C THR A 53 -17.18 7.39 14.25
N PRO A 54 -16.26 8.27 14.72
CA PRO A 54 -14.94 7.85 15.14
C PRO A 54 -14.98 6.77 16.23
N ILE A 55 -14.20 5.71 16.03
CA ILE A 55 -13.97 4.65 17.01
C ILE A 55 -12.79 5.06 17.88
N ARG A 56 -12.89 4.82 19.18
CA ARG A 56 -11.83 5.09 20.16
C ARG A 56 -11.40 3.79 20.80
N GLU A 57 -10.14 3.44 20.63
CA GLU A 57 -9.53 2.25 21.23
C GLU A 57 -8.25 2.67 21.95
N VAL A 58 -8.24 2.56 23.28
CA VAL A 58 -7.10 2.84 24.18
C VAL A 58 -6.30 4.10 23.81
N SER A 59 -5.36 4.01 22.86
CA SER A 59 -4.46 5.08 22.42
C SER A 59 -4.76 5.63 21.01
N PHE A 60 -5.73 5.10 20.29
CA PHE A 60 -6.04 5.46 18.91
C PHE A 60 -7.49 5.94 18.76
N VAL A 61 -7.67 6.92 17.87
CA VAL A 61 -8.98 7.35 17.37
C VAL A 61 -8.92 7.28 15.86
N TYR A 62 -9.85 6.52 15.26
CA TYR A 62 -9.86 6.31 13.82
C TYR A 62 -11.30 6.35 13.29
N SER A 63 -11.44 6.77 12.03
CA SER A 63 -12.71 6.83 11.33
C SER A 63 -12.48 6.58 9.84
N ALA A 64 -13.52 6.12 9.12
CA ALA A 64 -13.44 5.97 7.66
C ALA A 64 -13.64 7.31 6.92
N ASP A 65 -14.21 8.32 7.59
CA ASP A 65 -14.50 9.64 7.02
C ASP A 65 -13.36 10.66 7.18
N TYR A 66 -12.21 10.25 7.71
CA TYR A 66 -11.05 11.13 7.93
C TYR A 66 -10.60 11.91 6.67
N PRO A 67 -10.71 11.40 5.43
CA PRO A 67 -10.26 12.16 4.26
C PRO A 67 -11.12 13.38 3.96
N VAL A 68 -12.39 13.33 4.38
CA VAL A 68 -13.40 14.33 4.01
C VAL A 68 -13.83 15.19 5.19
N ARG A 69 -13.58 14.75 6.43
CA ARG A 69 -13.98 15.41 7.66
C ARG A 69 -12.80 16.01 8.42
N GLY A 70 -13.07 17.10 9.14
CA GLY A 70 -12.09 17.75 10.00
C GLY A 70 -11.23 18.79 9.27
N PRO A 71 -10.25 19.41 9.96
CA PRO A 71 -9.57 20.60 9.48
C PRO A 71 -8.65 20.44 8.25
N LYS A 72 -8.55 19.27 7.59
CA LYS A 72 -7.75 19.02 6.36
C LYS A 72 -6.34 19.64 6.35
N LYS A 73 -5.74 19.78 7.53
CA LYS A 73 -4.45 20.47 7.78
C LYS A 73 -3.39 19.55 8.38
N LEU A 74 -3.77 18.32 8.69
CA LEU A 74 -2.85 17.33 9.23
C LEU A 74 -2.24 16.54 8.06
N PHE A 75 -0.93 16.66 7.89
CA PHE A 75 -0.15 15.88 6.93
C PHE A 75 0.61 14.82 7.72
N SER A 76 0.06 13.61 7.74
CA SER A 76 0.63 12.49 8.49
C SER A 76 1.43 11.58 7.56
N GLY A 77 2.70 11.37 7.86
CA GLY A 77 3.58 10.52 7.05
C GLY A 77 3.28 9.02 7.19
N GLY A 78 2.73 8.58 8.32
CA GLY A 78 2.49 7.17 8.62
C GLY A 78 1.08 6.65 8.30
N ALA A 79 0.12 7.55 8.06
CA ALA A 79 -1.27 7.21 7.77
C ALA A 79 -2.01 8.42 7.19
N GLY A 80 -3.14 8.19 6.54
CA GLY A 80 -4.05 9.27 6.16
C GLY A 80 -4.01 9.66 4.68
N LEU A 81 -3.39 8.86 3.81
CA LEU A 81 -3.42 9.12 2.38
C LEU A 81 -4.61 8.44 1.72
N VAL A 82 -5.04 9.05 0.62
CA VAL A 82 -6.09 8.55 -0.25
C VAL A 82 -5.52 8.47 -1.65
N SER A 83 -5.51 7.29 -2.25
CA SER A 83 -4.95 7.06 -3.59
C SER A 83 -5.69 5.90 -4.28
N THR A 84 -5.36 5.56 -5.52
CA THR A 84 -5.98 4.45 -6.26
C THR A 84 -5.03 3.26 -6.31
N ALA A 85 -5.53 2.08 -6.67
CA ALA A 85 -4.67 0.91 -6.89
C ALA A 85 -3.58 1.21 -7.93
N MET A 86 -3.97 1.81 -9.07
CA MET A 86 -3.04 2.17 -10.14
C MET A 86 -2.04 3.26 -9.73
N ASP A 87 -2.46 4.27 -8.97
CA ASP A 87 -1.52 5.30 -8.47
C ASP A 87 -0.49 4.70 -7.51
N TYR A 88 -0.90 3.75 -6.67
CA TYR A 88 0.04 3.03 -5.80
C TYR A 88 0.95 2.08 -6.58
N ALA A 89 0.43 1.40 -7.60
CA ALA A 89 1.23 0.56 -8.50
C ALA A 89 2.31 1.38 -9.22
N ARG A 90 2.06 2.64 -9.59
CA ARG A 90 3.08 3.54 -10.15
C ARG A 90 4.20 3.86 -9.15
N PHE A 91 3.86 4.04 -7.88
CA PHE A 91 4.86 4.20 -6.82
C PHE A 91 5.70 2.93 -6.68
N CYS A 92 5.06 1.77 -6.62
CA CYS A 92 5.75 0.48 -6.56
C CYS A 92 6.64 0.25 -7.79
N GLN A 93 6.16 0.59 -8.98
CA GLN A 93 6.94 0.51 -10.22
C GLN A 93 8.16 1.42 -10.19
N MET A 94 8.02 2.62 -9.64
CA MET A 94 9.16 3.53 -9.48
C MET A 94 10.24 2.97 -8.56
N MET A 95 9.83 2.28 -7.49
CA MET A 95 10.76 1.59 -6.60
C MET A 95 11.40 0.37 -7.27
N LEU A 96 10.62 -0.42 -8.02
CA LEU A 96 11.10 -1.56 -8.81
C LEU A 96 12.10 -1.12 -9.90
N ASP A 97 11.83 -0.01 -10.57
CA ASP A 97 12.67 0.63 -11.59
C ASP A 97 13.83 1.45 -10.99
N GLU A 98 14.23 1.12 -9.77
CA GLU A 98 15.37 1.71 -9.06
C GLU A 98 15.29 3.25 -8.93
N GLY A 99 14.09 3.79 -8.73
CA GLY A 99 13.83 5.21 -8.50
C GLY A 99 13.44 6.01 -9.74
N LYS A 100 13.05 5.35 -10.84
CA LYS A 100 12.66 5.99 -12.10
C LYS A 100 11.15 5.91 -12.36
N VAL A 101 10.60 6.96 -12.97
CA VAL A 101 9.28 6.92 -13.61
C VAL A 101 9.50 7.18 -15.09
N GLY A 102 9.42 6.11 -15.90
CA GLY A 102 9.84 6.15 -17.30
C GLY A 102 11.30 6.61 -17.43
N ASN A 103 11.53 7.74 -18.10
CA ASN A 103 12.87 8.30 -18.29
C ASN A 103 13.33 9.26 -17.19
N THR A 104 12.45 9.62 -16.25
CA THR A 104 12.76 10.58 -15.18
C THR A 104 13.22 9.87 -13.92
N ARG A 105 14.39 10.25 -13.38
CA ARG A 105 14.88 9.75 -12.10
C ARG A 105 14.40 10.66 -10.95
N LEU A 106 13.59 10.10 -10.05
CA LEU A 106 13.12 10.79 -8.84
C LEU A 106 13.99 10.44 -7.63
N LEU A 107 14.39 9.17 -7.51
CA LEU A 107 15.31 8.70 -6.48
C LEU A 107 16.58 8.16 -7.11
N SER A 108 17.72 8.35 -6.45
CA SER A 108 18.94 7.68 -6.90
C SER A 108 18.80 6.16 -6.66
N ARG A 109 19.42 5.35 -7.52
CA ARG A 109 19.47 3.89 -7.32
C ARG A 109 20.02 3.53 -5.93
N LYS A 110 21.04 4.27 -5.47
CA LYS A 110 21.61 4.09 -4.12
C LYS A 110 20.67 4.49 -2.99
N SER A 111 19.75 5.42 -3.23
CA SER A 111 18.70 5.77 -2.26
C SER A 111 17.71 4.62 -2.14
N VAL A 112 17.27 4.04 -3.26
CA VAL A 112 16.38 2.86 -3.24
C VAL A 112 17.06 1.69 -2.52
N GLU A 113 18.32 1.37 -2.87
CA GLU A 113 19.08 0.33 -2.17
C GLU A 113 19.16 0.57 -0.65
N LEU A 114 19.41 1.81 -0.22
CA LEU A 114 19.47 2.15 1.20
C LEU A 114 18.11 2.01 1.88
N MET A 115 17.04 2.44 1.21
CA MET A 115 15.67 2.34 1.72
C MET A 115 15.21 0.89 1.90
N THR A 116 15.69 -0.03 1.06
CA THR A 116 15.33 -1.45 1.08
C THR A 116 16.41 -2.33 1.72
N HIS A 117 17.36 -1.75 2.45
CA HIS A 117 18.37 -2.50 3.22
C HIS A 117 17.95 -2.62 4.68
N ASP A 118 18.22 -3.75 5.34
CA ASP A 118 17.91 -3.92 6.77
C ASP A 118 18.66 -2.90 7.63
N GLN A 119 17.92 -1.98 8.23
CA GLN A 119 18.43 -0.94 9.11
C GLN A 119 18.37 -1.34 10.59
N LEU A 120 17.66 -2.43 10.93
CA LEU A 120 17.51 -2.86 12.32
C LEU A 120 18.72 -3.67 12.80
N GLY A 121 19.40 -4.41 11.90
CA GLY A 121 20.57 -5.21 12.24
C GLY A 121 20.26 -6.19 13.37
N LYS A 122 20.85 -6.02 14.56
CA LYS A 122 20.61 -6.90 15.72
C LYS A 122 19.33 -6.58 16.51
N VAL A 123 18.69 -5.44 16.25
CA VAL A 123 17.39 -5.09 16.85
C VAL A 123 16.31 -5.90 16.13
N GLY A 124 15.36 -6.47 16.89
CA GLY A 124 14.29 -7.30 16.32
C GLY A 124 14.87 -8.49 15.53
N PRO A 125 15.39 -9.52 16.21
CA PRO A 125 16.12 -10.61 15.56
C PRO A 125 15.29 -11.36 14.51
N ASP A 126 13.97 -11.26 14.57
CA ASP A 126 13.06 -12.01 13.71
C ASP A 126 12.54 -11.19 12.52
N GLN A 127 12.84 -9.89 12.44
CA GLN A 127 12.31 -8.98 11.43
C GLN A 127 13.40 -8.08 10.86
N ALA A 128 13.58 -8.09 9.54
CA ALA A 128 14.34 -7.06 8.84
C ALA A 128 13.41 -5.92 8.43
N PHE A 129 13.91 -4.70 8.59
CA PHE A 129 13.14 -3.51 8.25
C PHE A 129 14.05 -2.45 7.64
N GLY A 130 13.66 -1.95 6.47
CA GLY A 130 14.32 -0.84 5.80
C GLY A 130 13.82 0.52 6.28
N LEU A 131 14.06 1.55 5.49
CA LEU A 131 13.50 2.88 5.71
C LEU A 131 12.07 2.94 5.14
N GLY A 132 11.13 2.31 5.85
CA GLY A 132 9.71 2.33 5.54
C GLY A 132 9.10 1.00 5.07
N PHE A 133 9.90 -0.07 4.96
CA PHE A 133 9.44 -1.36 4.42
C PHE A 133 9.89 -2.53 5.27
N GLY A 134 9.02 -3.54 5.41
CA GLY A 134 9.44 -4.87 5.84
C GLY A 134 10.25 -5.53 4.73
N ILE A 135 11.25 -6.34 5.10
CA ILE A 135 12.10 -7.04 4.13
C ILE A 135 12.10 -8.53 4.45
N ASP A 136 11.73 -9.33 3.45
CA ASP A 136 11.52 -10.76 3.59
C ASP A 136 12.83 -11.54 3.56
N GLY A 137 12.90 -12.64 4.31
CA GLY A 137 13.94 -13.65 4.15
C GLY A 137 15.36 -13.23 4.58
N ILE A 138 15.53 -12.09 5.25
CA ILE A 138 16.85 -11.58 5.67
C ILE A 138 17.29 -12.17 7.01
N LYS A 139 16.41 -12.16 8.01
CA LYS A 139 16.73 -12.66 9.36
C LYS A 139 16.06 -13.98 9.70
N THR A 140 14.90 -14.24 9.09
CA THR A 140 14.08 -15.43 9.31
C THR A 140 13.77 -16.11 7.97
N PRO A 141 13.59 -17.44 7.95
CA PRO A 141 13.12 -18.15 6.77
C PRO A 141 11.77 -17.60 6.30
N LEU A 142 11.53 -17.68 4.99
CA LEU A 142 10.25 -17.33 4.41
C LEU A 142 9.15 -18.26 4.95
N SER A 143 8.02 -17.68 5.34
CA SER A 143 6.83 -18.42 5.79
C SER A 143 5.79 -18.58 4.68
N GLU A 144 5.96 -17.89 3.55
CA GLU A 144 5.10 -17.92 2.35
C GLU A 144 5.98 -17.85 1.09
N LEU A 145 5.36 -18.04 -0.08
CA LEU A 145 6.05 -17.83 -1.36
C LEU A 145 6.51 -16.38 -1.48
N SER A 146 7.81 -16.17 -1.58
CA SER A 146 8.45 -14.85 -1.70
C SER A 146 9.91 -15.08 -2.12
N THR A 147 10.67 -14.00 -2.31
CA THR A 147 12.11 -14.06 -2.52
C THR A 147 12.85 -13.30 -1.42
N PRO A 148 13.96 -13.83 -0.86
CA PRO A 148 14.74 -13.08 0.10
C PRO A 148 15.20 -11.73 -0.47
N GLY A 149 14.84 -10.64 0.23
CA GLY A 149 15.04 -9.26 -0.19
C GLY A 149 13.84 -8.60 -0.86
N ALA A 150 12.74 -9.33 -1.12
CA ALA A 150 11.46 -8.71 -1.43
C ALA A 150 11.02 -7.82 -0.26
N TYR A 151 10.35 -6.71 -0.56
CA TYR A 151 9.98 -5.73 0.45
C TYR A 151 8.53 -5.30 0.31
N SER A 152 7.91 -5.01 1.45
CA SER A 152 6.46 -4.92 1.56
C SER A 152 6.03 -3.99 2.68
N TRP A 153 4.75 -3.60 2.65
CA TRP A 153 4.08 -2.95 3.78
C TRP A 153 2.56 -3.18 3.70
N GLY A 154 1.87 -2.85 4.78
CA GLY A 154 0.41 -2.99 4.91
C GLY A 154 -0.26 -1.73 5.42
N GLY A 155 -1.56 -1.63 5.21
CA GLY A 155 -2.41 -0.54 5.68
C GLY A 155 -3.53 -1.03 6.59
N PHE A 156 -3.91 -0.17 7.53
CA PHE A 156 -4.90 -0.45 8.57
C PHE A 156 -6.25 -0.95 8.04
N PHE A 157 -6.70 -0.42 6.90
CA PHE A 157 -7.97 -0.79 6.24
C PHE A 157 -7.82 -1.93 5.24
N TYR A 158 -6.88 -2.85 5.48
CA TYR A 158 -6.66 -4.06 4.70
C TYR A 158 -6.14 -3.81 3.27
N THR A 159 -5.18 -2.91 3.18
CA THR A 159 -4.36 -2.75 1.97
C THR A 159 -3.01 -3.40 2.19
N ALA A 160 -2.40 -3.93 1.14
CA ALA A 160 -1.09 -4.54 1.20
C ALA A 160 -0.39 -4.40 -0.16
N PHE A 161 0.94 -4.37 -0.14
CA PHE A 161 1.73 -4.51 -1.35
C PHE A 161 3.05 -5.22 -1.06
N SER A 162 3.60 -5.82 -2.10
CA SER A 162 4.96 -6.36 -2.13
C SER A 162 5.64 -6.01 -3.44
N ILE A 163 6.96 -5.87 -3.37
CA ILE A 163 7.83 -5.62 -4.53
C ILE A 163 8.97 -6.62 -4.46
N ASP A 164 9.11 -7.40 -5.53
CA ASP A 164 10.15 -8.40 -5.68
C ASP A 164 11.07 -8.03 -6.86
N PRO A 165 12.24 -7.43 -6.59
CA PRO A 165 13.17 -7.08 -7.64
C PRO A 165 13.78 -8.27 -8.37
N LYS A 166 13.80 -9.47 -7.77
CA LYS A 166 14.37 -10.65 -8.43
C LYS A 166 13.38 -11.22 -9.44
N GLU A 167 12.10 -11.25 -9.08
CA GLU A 167 11.01 -11.67 -9.97
C GLU A 167 10.50 -10.55 -10.90
N GLN A 168 11.03 -9.33 -10.76
CA GLN A 168 10.54 -8.15 -11.48
C GLN A 168 9.02 -7.96 -11.32
N MET A 169 8.53 -8.20 -10.11
CA MET A 169 7.11 -8.32 -9.82
C MET A 169 6.66 -7.33 -8.74
N ILE A 170 5.42 -6.86 -8.89
CA ILE A 170 4.71 -6.06 -7.90
C ILE A 170 3.36 -6.70 -7.67
N VAL A 171 2.99 -6.87 -6.39
CA VAL A 171 1.63 -7.25 -6.00
C VAL A 171 1.02 -6.09 -5.25
N VAL A 172 -0.16 -5.65 -5.66
CA VAL A 172 -0.94 -4.61 -4.98
C VAL A 172 -2.32 -5.16 -4.65
N PHE A 173 -2.66 -5.17 -3.36
CA PHE A 173 -3.97 -5.56 -2.86
C PHE A 173 -4.65 -4.38 -2.18
N MET A 174 -5.88 -4.08 -2.60
CA MET A 174 -6.65 -2.96 -2.09
C MET A 174 -8.04 -3.41 -1.62
N ALA A 175 -8.24 -3.45 -0.31
CA ALA A 175 -9.56 -3.52 0.30
C ALA A 175 -9.80 -2.32 1.24
N GLN A 176 -11.01 -2.22 1.78
CA GLN A 176 -11.41 -1.22 2.78
C GLN A 176 -12.14 -1.92 3.91
N LEU A 177 -11.38 -2.67 4.71
CA LEU A 177 -11.92 -3.57 5.70
C LEU A 177 -11.14 -3.48 7.02
N HIS A 178 -11.82 -3.20 8.13
CA HIS A 178 -11.22 -3.29 9.46
C HIS A 178 -12.32 -3.42 10.53
N PRO A 179 -12.26 -4.40 11.45
CA PRO A 179 -11.35 -5.56 11.44
C PRO A 179 -11.69 -6.50 10.27
N THR A 180 -10.76 -7.40 9.95
CA THR A 180 -10.86 -8.35 8.83
C THR A 180 -11.43 -9.71 9.21
N GLY A 181 -11.65 -9.98 10.50
CA GLY A 181 -12.20 -11.24 11.00
C GLY A 181 -11.43 -12.48 10.54
N ASP A 182 -10.10 -12.43 10.67
CA ASP A 182 -9.14 -13.49 10.30
C ASP A 182 -9.08 -13.85 8.81
N LEU A 183 -9.68 -13.03 7.94
CA LEU A 183 -9.48 -13.16 6.50
C LEU A 183 -8.00 -12.98 6.13
N THR A 184 -7.54 -13.73 5.13
CA THR A 184 -6.17 -13.73 4.59
C THR A 184 -6.16 -13.47 3.08
N LEU A 185 -7.13 -12.72 2.56
CA LEU A 185 -7.31 -12.44 1.13
C LEU A 185 -6.08 -11.78 0.50
N ASP A 186 -5.43 -10.85 1.21
CA ASP A 186 -4.17 -10.22 0.81
C ASP A 186 -3.05 -11.26 0.59
N ARG A 187 -2.89 -12.19 1.54
CA ARG A 187 -1.91 -13.29 1.46
C ARG A 187 -2.26 -14.26 0.34
N GLN A 188 -3.53 -14.62 0.18
CA GLN A 188 -3.97 -15.49 -0.92
C GLN A 188 -3.71 -14.87 -2.29
N VAL A 189 -3.95 -13.56 -2.46
CA VAL A 189 -3.63 -12.86 -3.71
C VAL A 189 -2.13 -12.87 -3.98
N HIS A 190 -1.31 -12.64 -2.94
CA HIS A 190 0.15 -12.72 -3.04
C HIS A 190 0.62 -14.13 -3.44
N GLU A 191 0.16 -15.17 -2.76
CA GLU A 191 0.50 -16.56 -3.08
C GLU A 191 0.11 -16.94 -4.51
N LEU A 192 -1.09 -16.57 -4.94
CA LEU A 192 -1.56 -16.83 -6.30
C LEU A 192 -0.71 -16.11 -7.36
N ALA A 193 -0.23 -14.91 -7.06
CA ALA A 193 0.67 -14.18 -7.96
C ALA A 193 2.00 -14.92 -8.14
N TYR A 194 2.62 -15.39 -7.05
CA TYR A 194 3.86 -16.17 -7.12
C TYR A 194 3.66 -17.52 -7.81
N GLN A 195 2.54 -18.21 -7.56
CA GLN A 195 2.22 -19.47 -8.23
C GLN A 195 2.01 -19.33 -9.74
N ALA A 196 1.74 -18.12 -10.24
CA ALA A 196 1.54 -17.86 -11.66
C ALA A 196 2.85 -17.61 -12.43
N ILE A 197 3.99 -17.51 -11.75
CA ILE A 197 5.31 -17.41 -12.40
C ILE A 197 5.63 -18.75 -13.06
N ASN A 198 5.82 -18.74 -14.37
CA ASN A 198 6.23 -19.90 -15.16
C ASN A 198 7.63 -19.64 -15.74
N ASP A 199 8.51 -20.64 -15.63
CA ASP A 199 9.86 -20.64 -16.19
C ASP A 199 9.92 -21.23 -17.61
#